data_AF-A0A075I716-F1
#
_entry.id   AF-A0A075I716-F1
#
_cell.length_a   1.000
_cell.length_b   1.000
_cell.length_c   1.000
_cell.angle_alpha   90.00
_cell.angle_beta   90.00
_cell.angle_gamma   90.00
#
_symmetry.space_group_name_H-M   'P 1'
#
loop_
_entity.id
_entity.type
_entity.pdbx_description
1 polymer ?
#
loop_
_entity_poly.entity_id
_entity_poly.type
_entity_poly.pdbx_seq_one_letter_code
_entity_poly.pdbx_strand_id
1 'polypeptide(L)'
;MQRKGFDVVLLTHEHIIELFELLASNKIPKESLEIIFENIMSGKSETVSRAIESSAVTSINEEDLHMILDKIIQENIELVKRDGLRSIRTLMGISMKEVRGKVSGKIVNELLEEKIKI
;
A
#
# COMPACT_ATOMS: atom_id res chain seq x y z
N MET A 1 -13.43 0.96 -10.36
CA MET A 1 -14.39 0.18 -9.55
C MET A 1 -15.44 -0.47 -10.43
N GLN A 2 -16.48 0.23 -10.92
CA GLN A 2 -17.55 -0.38 -11.72
C GLN A 2 -17.06 -1.06 -13.02
N ARG A 3 -16.09 -0.46 -13.73
CA ARG A 3 -15.43 -1.08 -14.90
C ARG A 3 -14.65 -2.37 -14.58
N LYS A 4 -14.32 -2.61 -13.31
CA LYS A 4 -13.67 -3.84 -12.81
C LYS A 4 -14.69 -4.92 -12.39
N GLY A 5 -16.00 -4.66 -12.56
CA GLY A 5 -17.07 -5.61 -12.20
C GLY A 5 -17.51 -5.58 -10.74
N PHE A 6 -17.06 -4.59 -9.97
CA PHE A 6 -17.45 -4.43 -8.56
C PHE A 6 -18.86 -3.86 -8.40
N ASP A 7 -19.62 -4.39 -7.44
CA ASP A 7 -20.95 -3.92 -7.13
C ASP A 7 -20.90 -2.71 -6.20
N VAL A 8 -21.13 -1.54 -6.78
CA VAL A 8 -21.08 -0.26 -6.07
C VAL A 8 -22.22 -0.12 -5.07
N VAL A 9 -23.33 -0.87 -5.23
CA VAL A 9 -24.48 -0.82 -4.31
C VAL A 9 -24.12 -1.31 -2.91
N LEU A 10 -23.12 -2.20 -2.80
CA LEU A 10 -22.63 -2.70 -1.52
C LEU A 10 -21.83 -1.66 -0.73
N LEU A 11 -21.34 -0.59 -1.37
CA LEU A 11 -20.60 0.47 -0.71
C LEU A 11 -21.54 1.58 -0.23
N THR A 12 -21.88 1.54 1.07
CA THR A 12 -22.77 2.53 1.68
C THR A 12 -22.07 3.85 2.02
N HIS A 13 -22.87 4.87 2.35
CA HIS A 13 -22.33 6.17 2.76
C HIS A 13 -21.58 6.09 4.08
N GLU A 14 -22.05 5.25 5.01
CA GLU A 14 -21.41 5.00 6.30
C GLU A 14 -20.02 4.40 6.13
N HIS A 15 -19.85 3.44 5.21
CA HIS A 15 -18.54 2.89 4.88
C HIS A 15 -17.57 3.98 4.41
N ILE A 16 -18.04 4.89 3.55
CA ILE A 16 -17.21 5.98 3.02
C ILE A 16 -16.77 6.90 4.16
N ILE A 17 -17.69 7.36 5.00
CA ILE A 17 -17.38 8.25 6.14
C ILE A 17 -16.34 7.58 7.06
N GLU A 18 -16.59 6.34 7.48
CA GLU A 18 -15.69 5.60 8.37
C GLU A 18 -14.28 5.46 7.78
N LEU A 19 -14.16 5.09 6.50
CA LEU A 19 -12.87 4.97 5.82
C LEU A 19 -12.11 6.30 5.75
N PHE A 20 -12.80 7.41 5.53
CA PHE A 20 -12.17 8.74 5.54
C PHE A 20 -11.75 9.18 6.95
N GLU A 21 -12.51 8.83 8.00
CA GLU A 21 -12.11 9.08 9.40
C GLU A 21 -10.86 8.25 9.79
N LEU A 22 -10.79 6.99 9.38
CA LEU A 22 -9.62 6.14 9.57
C LEU A 22 -8.39 6.70 8.83
N LEU A 23 -8.58 7.21 7.61
CA LEU A 23 -7.51 7.88 6.86
C LEU A 23 -7.06 9.17 7.58
N ALA A 24 -7.99 10.02 7.99
CA ALA A 24 -7.69 11.29 8.65
C ALA A 24 -6.98 11.10 10.00
N SER A 25 -7.26 10.00 10.69
CA SER A 25 -6.59 9.61 11.94
C SER A 25 -5.30 8.80 11.74
N ASN A 26 -4.80 8.69 10.51
CA ASN A 26 -3.60 7.91 10.14
C ASN A 26 -3.64 6.42 10.56
N LYS A 27 -4.84 5.86 10.78
CA LYS A 27 -4.99 4.44 11.12
C LYS A 27 -4.80 3.53 9.92
N ILE A 28 -4.99 4.06 8.71
CA ILE A 28 -4.78 3.34 7.45
C ILE A 28 -3.99 4.21 6.45
N PRO A 29 -3.14 3.62 5.60
CA PRO A 29 -2.50 4.34 4.49
C PRO A 29 -3.51 4.74 3.43
N LYS A 30 -3.31 5.87 2.73
CA LYS A 30 -4.20 6.30 1.63
C LYS A 30 -4.33 5.25 0.52
N GLU A 31 -3.29 4.47 0.26
CA GLU A 31 -3.29 3.44 -0.77
C GLU A 31 -4.17 2.24 -0.41
N SER A 32 -4.54 2.08 0.87
CA SER A 32 -5.44 1.02 1.33
C SER A 32 -6.90 1.29 1.03
N LEU A 33 -7.31 2.56 0.85
CA LEU A 33 -8.70 2.92 0.55
C LEU A 33 -9.25 2.16 -0.66
N GLU A 34 -8.48 2.11 -1.75
CA GLU A 34 -8.89 1.39 -2.96
C GLU A 34 -9.11 -0.10 -2.66
N ILE A 35 -8.22 -0.72 -1.88
CA ILE A 35 -8.26 -2.15 -1.56
C ILE A 35 -9.46 -2.48 -0.68
N ILE A 36 -9.73 -1.66 0.33
CA ILE A 36 -10.84 -1.86 1.26
C ILE A 36 -12.18 -1.69 0.53
N PHE A 37 -12.29 -0.65 -0.31
CA PHE A 37 -13.45 -0.44 -1.17
C PHE A 37 -13.70 -1.62 -2.12
N GLU A 38 -12.66 -2.16 -2.76
CA GLU A 38 -12.78 -3.35 -3.61
C GLU A 38 -13.24 -4.58 -2.81
N ASN A 39 -12.77 -4.75 -1.57
CA ASN A 39 -13.18 -5.86 -0.72
C ASN A 39 -14.68 -5.79 -0.40
N ILE A 40 -15.18 -4.63 0.03
CA ILE A 40 -16.61 -4.41 0.31
C ILE A 40 -17.46 -4.61 -0.95
N MET A 41 -17.10 -3.96 -2.06
CA MET A 41 -17.84 -4.07 -3.32
C MET A 41 -17.72 -5.44 -4.01
N SER A 42 -16.85 -6.32 -3.53
CA SER A 42 -16.77 -7.73 -3.95
C SER A 42 -17.70 -8.65 -3.15
N GLY A 43 -18.41 -8.12 -2.15
CA GLY A 43 -19.27 -8.90 -1.25
C GLY A 43 -18.51 -9.79 -0.26
N LYS A 44 -17.18 -9.64 -0.16
CA LYS A 44 -16.34 -10.43 0.77
C LYS A 44 -16.45 -9.95 2.21
N SER A 45 -16.77 -8.67 2.40
CA SER A 45 -16.88 -8.06 3.72
C SER A 45 -18.07 -7.10 3.77
N GLU A 46 -18.88 -7.25 4.80
CA GLU A 46 -20.05 -6.40 5.05
C GLU A 46 -19.70 -5.13 5.84
N THR A 47 -18.53 -5.07 6.48
CA THR A 47 -18.09 -3.93 7.32
C THR A 47 -16.67 -3.51 6.99
N VAL A 48 -16.33 -2.25 7.30
CA VAL A 48 -14.97 -1.69 7.11
C VAL A 48 -13.93 -2.47 7.92
N SER A 49 -14.21 -2.78 9.20
CA SER A 49 -13.30 -3.57 10.04
C SER A 49 -12.98 -4.93 9.42
N ARG A 50 -13.99 -5.66 8.95
CA ARG A 50 -13.79 -6.96 8.29
C ARG A 50 -13.05 -6.82 6.97
N ALA A 51 -13.31 -5.76 6.23
CA ALA A 51 -12.61 -5.48 4.98
C ALA A 51 -11.12 -5.18 5.22
N ILE A 52 -10.78 -4.48 6.32
CA ILE A 52 -9.40 -4.25 6.74
C ILE A 52 -8.73 -5.57 7.14
N GLU A 53 -9.36 -6.36 8.02
CA GLU A 53 -8.81 -7.64 8.51
C GLU A 53 -8.61 -8.67 7.39
N SER A 54 -9.56 -8.75 6.45
CA SER A 54 -9.53 -9.71 5.34
C SER A 54 -8.70 -9.25 4.14
N SER A 55 -8.31 -7.98 4.12
CA SER A 55 -7.42 -7.45 3.09
C SER A 55 -5.97 -7.57 3.53
N ALA A 56 -5.05 -7.60 2.55
CA ALA A 56 -3.61 -7.55 2.82
C ALA A 56 -3.12 -6.17 3.31
N VAL A 57 -3.99 -5.39 3.96
CA VAL A 57 -3.78 -4.01 4.44
C VAL A 57 -3.24 -4.01 5.88
N THR A 58 -3.13 -5.17 6.53
CA THR A 58 -2.54 -5.28 7.86
C THR A 58 -1.17 -4.61 7.88
N SER A 59 -0.95 -3.74 8.87
CA SER A 59 0.26 -2.93 8.98
C SER A 59 1.50 -3.81 8.99
N ILE A 60 2.47 -3.47 8.14
CA ILE A 60 3.80 -4.06 8.18
C ILE A 60 4.62 -3.38 9.28
N ASN A 61 5.41 -4.14 10.04
CA ASN A 61 6.34 -3.53 11.00
C ASN A 61 7.58 -2.97 10.25
N GLU A 62 8.36 -2.16 10.95
CA GLU A 62 9.52 -1.48 10.36
C GLU A 62 10.61 -2.46 9.92
N GLU A 63 10.91 -3.49 10.71
CA GLU A 63 11.94 -4.49 10.40
C GLU A 63 11.63 -5.25 9.11
N ASP A 64 10.41 -5.76 8.97
CA ASP A 64 9.93 -6.46 7.77
C ASP A 64 9.97 -5.55 6.55
N LEU A 65 9.60 -4.27 6.70
CA LEU A 65 9.69 -3.30 5.62
C LEU A 65 11.13 -3.10 5.18
N HIS A 66 12.06 -2.93 6.12
CA HIS A 66 13.49 -2.82 5.82
C HIS A 66 14.00 -4.04 5.06
N MET A 67 13.67 -5.25 5.52
CA MET A 67 14.07 -6.51 4.88
C MET A 67 13.55 -6.63 3.44
N ILE A 68 12.28 -6.29 3.19
CA ILE A 68 11.69 -6.30 1.85
C ILE A 68 12.42 -5.31 0.94
N LEU A 69 12.64 -4.08 1.40
CA LEU A 69 13.32 -3.06 0.60
C LEU A 69 14.78 -3.42 0.31
N ASP A 70 15.50 -3.96 1.29
CA ASP A 70 16.87 -4.42 1.10
C ASP A 70 16.96 -5.54 0.07
N LYS A 71 16.04 -6.51 0.13
CA LYS A 71 15.95 -7.57 -0.86
C LYS A 71 15.70 -7.00 -2.26
N ILE A 72 14.74 -6.08 -2.42
CA ILE A 72 14.43 -5.44 -3.71
C ILE A 72 15.65 -4.68 -4.25
N ILE A 73 16.36 -3.95 -3.40
CA ILE A 73 17.59 -3.22 -3.79
C ILE A 73 18.67 -4.20 -4.24
N GLN A 74 18.90 -5.29 -3.51
CA GLN A 74 19.91 -6.29 -3.86
C GLN A 74 19.58 -6.99 -5.19
N GLU A 75 18.33 -7.37 -5.42
CA GLU A 75 17.88 -7.96 -6.69
C GLU A 75 18.00 -6.98 -7.88
N ASN A 76 18.06 -5.68 -7.61
CA ASN A 76 18.17 -4.62 -8.61
C ASN A 76 19.48 -3.83 -8.47
N ILE A 77 20.53 -4.42 -7.90
CA ILE A 77 21.75 -3.68 -7.54
C ILE A 77 22.44 -3.03 -8.75
N GLU A 78 22.38 -3.67 -9.92
CA GLU A 78 22.97 -3.11 -11.16
C GLU A 78 22.21 -1.88 -11.65
N LEU A 79 20.89 -1.81 -11.44
CA LEU A 79 20.09 -0.62 -11.68
C LEU A 79 20.52 0.51 -10.74
N VAL A 80 20.70 0.20 -9.45
CA VAL A 80 21.12 1.17 -8.44
C VAL A 80 22.52 1.72 -8.73
N LYS A 81 23.48 0.85 -9.06
CA LYS A 81 24.85 1.27 -9.43
C LYS A 81 24.88 2.18 -10.65
N ARG A 82 24.04 1.91 -11.66
CA ARG A 82 24.00 2.70 -12.90
C ARG A 82 23.28 4.03 -12.73
N ASP A 83 22.14 4.03 -12.03
CA ASP A 83 21.20 5.15 -12.05
C ASP A 83 21.13 5.91 -10.72
N GLY A 84 21.70 5.37 -9.63
CA GLY A 84 21.70 5.97 -8.29
C GLY A 84 20.28 6.33 -7.84
N LEU A 85 20.10 7.55 -7.34
CA LEU A 85 18.77 8.08 -6.96
C LEU A 85 17.75 8.08 -8.11
N ARG A 86 18.17 8.08 -9.37
CA ARG A 86 17.23 8.01 -10.50
C ARG A 86 16.54 6.65 -10.58
N SER A 87 17.08 5.61 -9.95
CA SER A 87 16.45 4.28 -9.85
C SER A 87 15.22 4.25 -8.94
N ILE A 88 15.06 5.23 -8.04
CA ILE A 88 13.98 5.26 -7.03
C ILE A 88 12.61 5.11 -7.67
N ARG A 89 12.34 5.77 -8.80
CA ARG A 89 11.04 5.64 -9.49
C ARG A 89 10.70 4.19 -9.82
N THR A 90 11.68 3.44 -10.31
CA THR A 90 11.51 2.03 -10.67
C THR A 90 11.36 1.17 -9.41
N LEU A 91 12.24 1.37 -8.43
CA LEU A 91 12.22 0.63 -7.17
C LEU A 91 10.96 0.88 -6.37
N MET A 92 10.41 2.09 -6.41
CA MET A 92 9.11 2.44 -5.85
C MET A 92 8.00 1.59 -6.48
N GLY A 93 8.00 1.46 -7.81
CA GLY A 93 7.04 0.63 -8.52
C GLY A 93 7.12 -0.85 -8.16
N ILE A 94 8.33 -1.37 -7.93
CA ILE A 94 8.55 -2.76 -7.48
C ILE A 94 8.09 -2.92 -6.02
N SER A 95 8.55 -2.03 -5.15
CA SER A 95 8.21 -2.05 -3.71
C SER A 95 6.71 -1.96 -3.48
N MET A 96 6.01 -1.06 -4.18
CA MET A 96 4.56 -0.94 -4.08
C MET A 96 3.80 -2.16 -4.60
N LYS A 97 4.40 -3.06 -5.38
CA LYS A 97 3.72 -4.34 -5.66
C LYS A 97 3.68 -5.25 -4.44
N GLU A 98 4.64 -5.13 -3.53
CA GLU A 98 4.76 -6.00 -2.35
C GLU A 98 4.11 -5.41 -1.09
N VAL A 99 4.25 -4.09 -0.89
CA VAL A 99 3.89 -3.44 0.38
C VAL A 99 2.70 -2.49 0.30
N ARG A 100 2.13 -2.28 -0.90
CA ARG A 100 0.97 -1.39 -1.07
C ARG A 100 -0.19 -1.81 -0.17
N GLY A 101 -0.78 -0.83 0.49
CA GLY A 101 -1.88 -1.04 1.43
C GLY A 101 -1.41 -1.25 2.86
N LYS A 102 -0.18 -1.76 3.08
CA LYS A 102 0.37 -2.03 4.41
C LYS A 102 1.14 -0.85 5.00
N VAL A 103 1.73 -0.04 4.14
CA VAL A 103 2.52 1.14 4.49
C VAL A 103 2.26 2.25 3.46
N SER A 104 2.41 3.50 3.89
CA SER A 104 2.27 4.65 2.98
C SER A 104 3.42 4.68 1.97
N GLY A 105 3.12 5.09 0.73
CA GLY A 105 4.16 5.26 -0.28
C GLY A 105 5.20 6.32 0.09
N LYS A 106 4.86 7.26 0.99
CA LYS A 106 5.79 8.27 1.51
C LYS A 106 6.93 7.62 2.29
N ILE A 107 6.60 6.76 3.26
CA ILE A 107 7.60 6.06 4.10
C ILE A 107 8.51 5.19 3.23
N VAL A 108 7.93 4.47 2.26
CA VAL A 108 8.71 3.64 1.33
C VAL A 108 9.70 4.48 0.51
N ASN A 109 9.27 5.64 0.00
CA ASN A 109 10.14 6.54 -0.74
C ASN A 109 11.28 7.07 0.14
N GLU A 110 10.99 7.50 1.36
CA GLU A 110 11.98 7.98 2.33
C GLU A 110 13.05 6.92 2.62
N LEU A 111 12.64 5.67 2.91
CA LEU A 111 13.57 4.57 3.16
C LEU A 111 14.40 4.17 1.95
N LEU A 112 13.81 4.16 0.75
CA LEU A 112 14.56 3.90 -0.49
C LEU A 112 15.61 4.99 -0.74
N GLU A 113 15.27 6.26 -0.53
CA GLU A 113 16.21 7.37 -0.63
C GLU A 113 17.38 7.22 0.36
N GLU A 114 17.09 6.90 1.61
CA GLU A 114 18.12 6.69 2.64
C GLU A 114 19.06 5.55 2.27
N LYS A 115 18.54 4.40 1.83
CA LYS A 115 19.33 3.21 1.49
C LYS A 115 20.20 3.39 0.24
N ILE A 116 19.80 4.25 -0.70
CA ILE A 116 20.51 4.46 -1.98
C ILE A 116 21.51 5.62 -1.92
N LYS A 117 21.35 6.59 -1.01
CA LYS A 117 22.30 7.71 -0.84
C LYS A 117 23.64 7.28 -0.25
N ILE A 118 23.71 6.10 0.37
CA ILE A 118 24.90 5.53 1.02
C ILE A 118 25.80 4.87 -0.03
#